data_AF-A0A9D6IUS0-F1
#
_entry.id   AF-A0A9D6IUS0-F1
#
_cell.length_a   1.000
_cell.length_b   1.000
_cell.length_c   1.000
_cell.angle_alpha   90.00
_cell.angle_beta   90.00
_cell.angle_gamma   90.00
#
_symmetry.space_group_name_H-M   'P 1'
#
loop_
_entity.id
_entity.type
_entity.pdbx_description
1 polymer ?
#
loop_
_entity_poly.entity_id
_entity_poly.type
_entity_poly.pdbx_seq_one_letter_code
_entity_poly.pdbx_strand_id
1 'polypeptide(L)'
;MKFFAFMKDSLRETIDKKSFWVLGIIAFVFVFLCFSISFSPLAPADAFQEATKSFGIVIGKGFKHKRFDKMAFEVSNCRELAPEGEWAENRYEFTLKLKDPAALQEFYEAAWKEEAVQQGRITDPALDVPGMQTPYAAPPVGTQASFLKKRFQQAGYLWIDARPEGEGVFTIRWTAFGPHKAVGYKFGVLFGLHEGFIGSGASVGAVAAGIQILFAEWVAGVFGLLAALIFTAFAVPGMLEKGNIEILLSKPIGRTTLLIYKYLGGLVYVFLLAVVLIGGSWLAISMRMNYWNASYLWSIGILTFQFAILYSISVLFAVLWRSWLGSILMTTIAWIGFWGINYIHAEIHDPSKIGQVSEKWVSVIDLLYYIFPKTRYLDKLNSQMLLKSLFADELKKAGEGAIPAFPPGVNWEVAIISGALFAAAMIALACWRFAKRDY
;
A
#
# COMPACT_ATOMS: atom_id res chain seq x y z
N MET A 1 -5.57 21.59 -36.61
CA MET A 1 -4.39 22.34 -36.12
C MET A 1 -4.72 23.40 -35.05
N LYS A 2 -5.83 24.15 -35.14
CA LYS A 2 -6.20 25.19 -34.14
C LYS A 2 -6.37 24.65 -32.70
N PHE A 3 -7.01 23.49 -32.51
CA PHE A 3 -7.22 22.87 -31.19
C PHE A 3 -5.93 22.59 -30.42
N PHE A 4 -4.92 22.02 -31.08
CA PHE A 4 -3.61 21.74 -30.47
C PHE A 4 -2.86 23.02 -30.07
N ALA A 5 -2.98 24.08 -30.88
CA ALA A 5 -2.39 25.38 -30.55
C ALA A 5 -3.03 25.96 -29.28
N PHE A 6 -4.37 25.91 -29.16
CA PHE A 6 -5.08 26.36 -27.95
C PHE A 6 -4.79 25.51 -26.73
N MET A 7 -4.73 24.18 -26.86
CA MET A 7 -4.31 23.32 -25.76
C MET A 7 -2.88 23.64 -25.30
N LYS A 8 -1.94 23.82 -26.23
CA LYS A 8 -0.55 24.15 -25.91
C LYS A 8 -0.45 25.50 -25.18
N ASP A 9 -1.21 26.50 -25.63
CA ASP A 9 -1.21 27.84 -25.01
C ASP A 9 -1.86 27.80 -23.62
N SER A 10 -3.00 27.11 -23.49
CA SER A 10 -3.66 26.88 -22.20
C SER A 10 -2.78 26.09 -21.24
N LEU A 11 -2.07 25.05 -21.71
CA LEU A 11 -1.10 24.28 -20.94
C LEU A 11 0.03 25.16 -20.45
N ARG A 12 0.63 25.97 -21.33
CA ARG A 12 1.72 26.89 -20.95
C ARG A 12 1.28 27.90 -19.90
N GLU A 13 0.03 28.33 -19.95
CA GLU A 13 -0.54 29.28 -18.99
C GLU A 13 -0.99 28.62 -17.69
N THR A 14 -1.39 27.35 -17.73
CA THR A 14 -1.80 26.57 -16.55
C THR A 14 -0.59 26.06 -15.77
N ILE A 15 0.48 25.73 -16.49
CA ILE A 15 1.71 25.21 -15.92
C ILE A 15 2.58 26.40 -15.49
N ASP A 16 2.52 26.74 -14.21
CA ASP A 16 3.57 27.56 -13.61
C ASP A 16 4.90 26.78 -13.73
N LYS A 17 5.86 27.37 -14.47
CA LYS A 17 7.16 26.73 -14.73
C LYS A 17 7.87 26.35 -13.43
N LYS A 18 7.76 27.17 -12.38
CA LYS A 18 8.42 26.87 -11.10
C LYS A 18 7.80 25.65 -10.45
N SER A 19 6.48 25.63 -10.33
CA SER A 19 5.71 24.51 -9.77
C SER A 19 5.96 23.19 -10.53
N PHE A 20 6.03 23.22 -11.87
CA PHE A 20 6.38 22.04 -12.67
C PHE A 20 7.77 21.48 -12.34
N TRP A 21 8.79 22.34 -12.29
CA TRP A 21 10.14 21.89 -11.94
C TRP A 21 10.25 21.42 -10.50
N VAL A 22 9.58 22.08 -9.55
CA VAL A 22 9.57 21.65 -8.14
C VAL A 22 8.97 20.25 -8.01
N LEU A 23 7.80 20.00 -8.58
CA LEU A 23 7.19 18.67 -8.54
C LEU A 23 7.98 17.62 -9.34
N GLY A 24 8.56 18.01 -10.47
CA GLY A 24 9.46 17.15 -11.24
C GLY A 24 10.71 16.76 -10.46
N ILE A 25 11.32 17.69 -9.71
CA ILE A 25 12.47 17.42 -8.83
C ILE A 25 12.05 16.49 -7.69
N ILE A 26 10.90 16.73 -7.04
CA ILE A 26 10.39 15.85 -5.99
C ILE A 26 10.18 14.44 -6.55
N ALA A 27 9.53 14.31 -7.71
CA ALA A 27 9.34 13.02 -8.36
C ALA A 27 10.69 12.35 -8.68
N PHE A 28 11.67 13.10 -9.18
CA PHE A 28 13.01 12.60 -9.45
C PHE A 28 13.73 12.12 -8.19
N VAL A 29 13.61 12.85 -7.07
CA VAL A 29 14.17 12.43 -5.77
C VAL A 29 13.56 11.10 -5.34
N PHE A 30 12.24 10.94 -5.47
CA PHE A 30 11.57 9.67 -5.18
C PHE A 30 12.03 8.52 -6.09
N VAL A 31 12.18 8.76 -7.39
CA VAL A 31 12.74 7.79 -8.34
C VAL A 31 14.18 7.43 -7.99
N PHE A 32 14.99 8.42 -7.62
CA PHE A 32 16.37 8.22 -7.19
C PHE A 32 16.45 7.41 -5.89
N LEU A 33 15.53 7.64 -4.95
CA LEU A 33 15.40 6.81 -3.74
C LEU A 33 15.11 5.36 -4.10
N CYS A 34 14.20 5.08 -5.05
CA CYS A 34 13.99 3.72 -5.55
C CYS A 34 15.25 3.11 -6.15
N PHE A 35 16.01 3.90 -6.91
CA PHE A 35 17.27 3.44 -7.50
C PHE A 35 18.35 3.14 -6.45
N SER A 36 18.33 3.88 -5.33
CA SER A 36 19.26 3.67 -4.22
C SER A 36 19.05 2.34 -3.47
N ILE A 37 17.90 1.68 -3.67
CA ILE A 37 17.61 0.42 -3.00
C ILE A 37 18.49 -0.68 -3.62
N SER A 38 19.21 -1.42 -2.79
CA SER A 38 19.99 -2.61 -3.19
C SER A 38 19.30 -3.87 -2.69
N PHE A 39 19.40 -4.96 -3.46
CA PHE A 39 18.94 -6.28 -3.06
C PHE A 39 20.05 -7.28 -3.30
N SER A 40 20.46 -7.96 -2.23
CA SER A 40 21.44 -9.03 -2.28
C SER A 40 20.80 -10.32 -1.80
N PRO A 41 20.80 -11.39 -2.62
CA PRO A 41 20.31 -12.69 -2.21
C PRO A 41 21.22 -13.26 -1.12
N LEU A 42 20.64 -13.83 -0.07
CA LEU A 42 21.33 -14.60 0.96
C LEU A 42 21.18 -16.08 0.72
N ALA A 43 22.20 -16.85 1.11
CA ALA A 43 22.08 -18.28 1.20
C ALA A 43 20.97 -18.67 2.21
N PRO A 44 20.26 -19.79 2.02
CA PRO A 44 19.19 -20.21 2.92
C PRO A 44 19.61 -20.24 4.39
N ALA A 45 20.81 -20.77 4.68
CA ALA A 45 21.37 -20.82 6.04
C ALA A 45 21.48 -19.42 6.68
N ASP A 46 22.01 -18.44 5.95
CA ASP A 46 22.16 -17.06 6.43
C ASP A 46 20.80 -16.38 6.61
N ALA A 47 19.84 -16.68 5.73
CA ALA A 47 18.48 -16.16 5.81
C ALA A 47 17.75 -16.67 7.06
N PHE A 48 17.86 -17.98 7.36
CA PHE A 48 17.30 -18.53 8.59
C PHE A 48 18.01 -17.96 9.82
N GLN A 49 19.34 -17.82 9.78
CA GLN A 49 20.11 -17.23 10.87
C GLN A 49 19.66 -15.78 11.15
N GLU A 50 19.46 -14.97 10.12
CA GLU A 50 18.98 -13.59 10.26
C GLU A 50 17.54 -13.55 10.79
N ALA A 51 16.66 -14.43 10.33
CA ALA A 51 15.29 -14.53 10.83
C ALA A 51 15.26 -14.81 12.35
N THR A 52 16.13 -15.68 12.85
CA THR A 52 16.17 -16.05 14.28
C THR A 52 16.61 -14.91 15.19
N LYS A 53 17.31 -13.88 14.68
CA LYS A 53 17.68 -12.69 15.48
C LYS A 53 16.46 -11.90 15.97
N SER A 54 15.34 -11.99 15.24
CA SER A 54 14.08 -11.35 15.62
C SER A 54 13.31 -12.13 16.69
N PHE A 55 13.66 -13.40 16.97
CA PHE A 55 12.88 -14.26 17.84
C PHE A 55 12.94 -13.84 19.30
N GLY A 56 14.03 -13.19 19.73
CA GLY A 56 14.20 -12.63 21.06
C GLY A 56 13.45 -11.31 21.29
N ILE A 57 12.59 -10.87 20.38
CA ILE A 57 11.84 -9.61 20.52
C ILE A 57 10.39 -9.91 20.93
N VAL A 58 9.92 -9.23 21.98
CA VAL A 58 8.50 -9.17 22.37
C VAL A 58 8.00 -7.75 22.14
N ILE A 59 6.95 -7.63 21.34
CA ILE A 59 6.27 -6.35 21.07
C ILE A 59 5.09 -6.25 22.02
N GLY A 60 5.18 -5.34 22.99
CA GLY A 60 4.13 -5.08 23.98
C GLY A 60 3.16 -3.99 23.55
N LYS A 61 2.19 -3.69 24.42
CA LYS A 61 1.18 -2.63 24.19
C LYS A 61 1.86 -1.26 23.96
N GLY A 62 1.48 -0.57 22.88
CA GLY A 62 2.04 0.75 22.52
C GLY A 62 3.39 0.71 21.80
N PHE A 63 3.70 -0.38 21.07
CA PHE A 63 4.94 -0.55 20.29
C PHE A 63 6.23 -0.53 21.14
N LYS A 64 6.15 -0.74 22.45
CA LYS A 64 7.35 -0.96 23.29
C LYS A 64 7.94 -2.34 22.98
N HIS A 65 9.25 -2.40 22.78
CA HIS A 65 9.96 -3.66 22.49
C HIS A 65 10.82 -4.07 23.68
N LYS A 66 10.66 -5.32 24.15
CA LYS A 66 11.62 -5.97 25.05
C LYS A 66 12.46 -6.94 24.24
N ARG A 67 13.77 -6.80 24.32
CA ARG A 67 14.74 -7.67 23.65
C ARG A 67 15.38 -8.59 24.68
N PHE A 68 15.36 -9.88 24.41
CA PHE A 68 15.95 -10.93 25.24
C PHE A 68 17.19 -11.47 24.53
N ASP A 69 18.33 -10.81 24.75
CA ASP A 69 19.58 -11.15 24.04
C ASP A 69 20.11 -12.56 24.35
N LYS A 70 19.68 -13.15 25.47
CA LYS A 70 19.96 -14.55 25.82
C LYS A 70 19.24 -15.55 24.91
N MET A 71 18.18 -15.13 24.22
CA MET A 71 17.45 -15.95 23.27
C MET A 71 18.12 -15.95 21.89
N ALA A 72 19.39 -16.34 21.86
CA ALA A 72 20.18 -16.42 20.65
C ALA A 72 20.15 -17.85 20.10
N PHE A 73 19.91 -17.96 18.79
CA PHE A 73 19.91 -19.22 18.08
C PHE A 73 21.08 -19.30 17.10
N GLU A 74 21.55 -20.53 16.86
CA GLU A 74 22.56 -20.85 15.88
C GLU A 74 21.98 -21.87 14.89
N VAL A 75 21.97 -21.51 13.62
CA VAL A 75 21.51 -22.33 12.51
C VAL A 75 22.72 -23.10 11.95
N SER A 76 22.59 -24.42 11.87
CA SER A 76 23.62 -25.33 11.36
C SER A 76 22.99 -26.43 10.48
N ASN A 77 23.82 -27.16 9.73
CA ASN A 77 23.41 -28.31 8.91
C ASN A 77 22.25 -28.03 7.93
N CYS A 78 22.23 -26.84 7.30
CA CYS A 78 21.20 -26.51 6.32
C CYS A 78 21.38 -27.37 5.06
N ARG A 79 20.36 -28.16 4.69
CA ARG A 79 20.32 -29.04 3.53
C ARG A 79 19.03 -28.82 2.74
N GLU A 80 19.14 -28.81 1.43
CA GLU A 80 17.99 -28.82 0.51
C GLU A 80 17.51 -30.27 0.40
N LEU A 81 16.23 -30.51 0.67
CA LEU A 81 15.59 -31.82 0.59
C LEU A 81 15.03 -32.03 -0.82
N ALA A 82 14.93 -33.29 -1.24
CA ALA A 82 14.29 -33.64 -2.51
C ALA A 82 12.83 -33.13 -2.53
N PRO A 83 12.31 -32.72 -3.69
CA PRO A 83 10.91 -32.29 -3.81
C PRO A 83 9.95 -33.44 -3.47
N GLU A 84 8.81 -33.13 -2.83
CA GLU A 84 7.79 -34.13 -2.47
C GLU A 84 6.38 -33.62 -2.78
N GLY A 85 5.83 -34.09 -3.89
CA GLY A 85 4.56 -33.60 -4.43
C GLY A 85 4.72 -32.41 -5.39
N GLU A 86 3.63 -32.05 -6.07
CA GLU A 86 3.63 -31.03 -7.15
C GLU A 86 3.93 -29.59 -6.67
N TRP A 87 3.90 -29.34 -5.36
CA TRP A 87 3.90 -28.00 -4.76
C TRP A 87 5.04 -27.72 -3.79
N ALA A 88 5.83 -28.74 -3.47
CA ALA A 88 6.92 -28.68 -2.51
C ALA A 88 8.26 -28.83 -3.23
N GLU A 89 8.48 -28.02 -4.26
CA GLU A 89 9.72 -28.03 -5.04
C GLU A 89 10.94 -27.57 -4.21
N ASN A 90 10.70 -26.74 -3.19
CA ASN A 90 11.76 -26.08 -2.40
C ASN A 90 11.60 -26.42 -0.91
N ARG A 91 12.30 -27.47 -0.45
CA ARG A 91 12.27 -27.93 0.94
C ARG A 91 13.64 -27.83 1.58
N TYR A 92 13.67 -27.38 2.83
CA TYR A 92 14.89 -27.18 3.59
C TYR A 92 14.79 -27.85 4.95
N GLU A 93 15.87 -28.52 5.35
CA GLU A 93 16.07 -29.02 6.71
C GLU A 93 17.29 -28.31 7.30
N PHE A 94 17.16 -27.80 8.52
CA PHE A 94 18.28 -27.21 9.25
C PHE A 94 18.15 -27.48 10.76
N THR A 95 19.29 -27.55 11.42
CA THR A 95 19.38 -27.71 12.87
C THR A 95 19.47 -26.33 13.52
N LEU A 96 18.55 -26.05 14.44
CA LEU A 96 18.49 -24.84 15.24
C LEU A 96 18.93 -25.18 16.68
N LYS A 97 20.05 -24.59 17.11
CA LYS A 97 20.56 -24.73 18.48
C LYS A 97 20.35 -23.45 19.26
N LEU A 98 19.72 -23.56 20.42
CA LEU A 98 19.56 -22.45 21.36
C LEU A 98 20.81 -22.33 22.23
N LYS A 99 21.37 -21.11 22.35
CA LYS A 99 22.60 -20.89 23.13
C LYS A 99 22.39 -21.01 24.64
N ASP A 100 21.23 -20.63 25.14
CA ASP A 100 20.84 -20.74 26.56
C ASP A 100 19.46 -21.38 26.69
N PRO A 101 19.38 -22.70 26.97
CA PRO A 101 18.12 -23.41 27.15
C PRO A 101 17.23 -22.86 28.28
N ALA A 102 17.84 -22.31 29.34
CA ALA A 102 17.11 -21.77 30.48
C ALA A 102 16.40 -20.45 30.13
N ALA A 103 16.97 -19.67 29.20
CA ALA A 103 16.38 -18.41 28.73
C ALA A 103 15.07 -18.60 27.93
N LEU A 104 14.81 -19.82 27.42
CA LEU A 104 13.60 -20.10 26.66
C LEU A 104 12.34 -19.99 27.52
N GLN A 105 12.42 -20.45 28.77
CA GLN A 105 11.29 -20.48 29.69
C GLN A 105 10.94 -19.05 30.15
N GLU A 106 11.96 -18.27 30.55
CA GLU A 106 11.81 -16.86 30.93
C GLU A 106 11.19 -16.03 29.78
N PHE A 107 11.65 -16.27 28.55
CA PHE A 107 11.11 -15.60 27.38
C PHE A 107 9.66 -15.98 27.07
N TYR A 108 9.35 -17.27 27.12
CA TYR A 108 8.01 -17.78 26.86
C TYR A 108 6.99 -17.16 27.82
N GLU A 109 7.32 -17.11 29.11
CA GLU A 109 6.49 -16.50 30.13
C GLU A 109 6.28 -15.00 29.87
N ALA A 110 7.33 -14.27 29.50
CA ALA A 110 7.24 -12.85 29.16
C ALA A 110 6.39 -12.59 27.90
N ALA A 111 6.57 -13.39 26.84
CA ALA A 111 5.81 -13.27 25.59
C ALA A 111 4.33 -13.61 25.79
N TRP A 112 4.04 -14.65 26.58
CA TRP A 112 2.68 -15.04 26.93
C TRP A 112 1.97 -13.96 27.75
N LYS A 113 2.64 -13.38 28.77
CA LYS A 113 2.08 -12.28 29.58
C LYS A 113 1.70 -11.08 28.72
N GLU A 114 2.56 -10.69 27.77
CA GLU A 114 2.27 -9.58 26.85
C GLU A 114 1.10 -9.90 25.89
N GLU A 115 1.04 -11.11 25.33
CA GLU A 115 -0.07 -11.53 24.46
C GLU A 115 -1.41 -11.56 25.24
N ALA A 116 -1.39 -12.02 26.49
CA ALA A 116 -2.56 -12.02 27.38
C ALA A 116 -3.05 -10.59 27.72
N VAL A 117 -2.12 -9.65 27.93
CA VAL A 117 -2.45 -8.22 28.15
C VAL A 117 -3.06 -7.59 26.89
N GLN A 118 -2.52 -7.91 25.70
CA GLN A 118 -3.06 -7.42 24.43
C GLN A 118 -4.47 -7.93 24.16
N GLN A 119 -4.75 -9.18 24.53
CA GLN A 119 -6.07 -9.80 24.41
C GLN A 119 -7.04 -9.37 25.53
N GLY A 120 -6.63 -8.46 26.43
CA GLY A 120 -7.47 -7.98 27.53
C GLY A 120 -7.73 -9.02 28.62
N ARG A 121 -6.97 -10.12 28.63
CA ARG A 121 -7.09 -11.19 29.64
C ARG A 121 -6.43 -10.84 30.97
N ILE A 122 -5.46 -9.90 30.95
CA ILE A 122 -4.75 -9.39 32.14
C ILE A 122 -4.71 -7.85 32.07
N THR A 123 -5.01 -7.18 33.18
CA THR A 123 -4.86 -5.72 33.36
C THR A 123 -3.50 -5.41 33.99
N ASP A 124 -2.59 -4.90 33.15
CA ASP A 124 -1.24 -4.38 33.49
C ASP A 124 -0.22 -5.40 34.05
N PRO A 125 0.89 -5.68 33.33
CA PRO A 125 1.93 -6.61 33.79
C PRO A 125 2.69 -6.14 35.05
N ALA A 126 2.56 -4.88 35.47
CA ALA A 126 3.18 -4.37 36.69
C ALA A 126 2.34 -4.61 37.97
N LEU A 127 1.07 -5.01 37.83
CA LEU A 127 0.16 -5.30 38.95
C LEU A 127 0.12 -6.79 39.32
N ASP A 128 1.05 -7.60 38.83
CA ASP A 128 1.23 -9.01 39.21
C ASP A 128 1.76 -9.08 40.66
N VAL A 129 0.84 -9.08 41.63
CA VAL A 129 1.16 -9.12 43.07
C VAL A 129 1.76 -10.50 43.40
N PRO A 130 2.96 -10.59 44.00
CA PRO A 130 3.55 -11.86 44.39
C PRO A 130 2.61 -12.65 45.32
N GLY A 131 2.18 -13.84 44.87
CA GLY A 131 1.29 -14.73 45.63
C GLY A 131 -0.19 -14.71 45.20
N MET A 132 -0.59 -13.85 44.27
CA MET A 132 -1.92 -13.93 43.66
C MET A 132 -1.87 -14.94 42.51
N GLN A 133 -2.60 -16.06 42.61
CA GLN A 133 -2.77 -16.97 41.48
C GLN A 133 -3.55 -16.23 40.39
N THR A 134 -2.85 -15.81 39.33
CA THR A 134 -3.53 -15.33 38.13
C THR A 134 -4.46 -16.45 37.64
N PRO A 135 -5.75 -16.19 37.35
CA PRO A 135 -6.68 -17.23 36.89
C PRO A 135 -6.30 -17.81 35.52
N TYR A 136 -5.28 -17.24 34.88
CA TYR A 136 -4.64 -17.74 33.68
C TYR A 136 -3.22 -18.16 34.03
N ALA A 137 -3.02 -19.41 34.41
CA ALA A 137 -1.67 -19.96 34.40
C ALA A 137 -1.14 -19.93 32.95
N ALA A 138 0.12 -19.57 32.74
CA ALA A 138 0.75 -19.75 31.44
C ALA A 138 0.56 -21.22 31.03
N PRO A 139 0.03 -21.51 29.83
CA PRO A 139 -0.21 -22.89 29.43
C PRO A 139 1.11 -23.64 29.51
N PRO A 140 1.12 -24.86 30.10
CA PRO A 140 2.32 -25.67 30.18
C PRO A 140 2.92 -25.79 28.78
N VAL A 141 4.25 -25.70 28.67
CA VAL A 141 4.97 -25.75 27.39
C VAL A 141 4.73 -27.11 26.74
N GLY A 142 3.65 -27.22 25.97
CA GLY A 142 3.19 -28.49 25.38
C GLY A 142 4.12 -29.06 24.32
N THR A 143 5.22 -28.35 24.00
CA THR A 143 6.51 -28.81 23.49
C THR A 143 7.24 -27.56 22.98
N GLN A 144 8.51 -27.33 23.33
CA GLN A 144 9.31 -26.18 22.87
C GLN A 144 9.27 -25.99 21.34
N ALA A 145 9.04 -27.08 20.59
CA ALA A 145 8.78 -27.11 19.16
C ALA A 145 7.53 -26.31 18.71
N SER A 146 6.43 -26.37 19.46
CA SER A 146 5.18 -25.65 19.11
C SER A 146 5.35 -24.13 19.19
N PHE A 147 6.16 -23.68 20.14
CA PHE A 147 6.51 -22.27 20.31
C PHE A 147 7.41 -21.78 19.17
N LEU A 148 8.46 -22.54 18.82
CA LEU A 148 9.32 -22.22 17.67
C LEU A 148 8.51 -22.14 16.37
N LYS A 149 7.58 -23.09 16.16
CA LYS A 149 6.66 -23.06 15.03
C LYS A 149 5.88 -21.75 14.95
N LYS A 150 5.30 -21.27 16.06
CA LYS A 150 4.58 -19.99 16.11
C LYS A 150 5.49 -18.80 15.77
N ARG A 151 6.74 -18.80 16.25
CA ARG A 151 7.70 -17.72 15.96
C ARG A 151 8.13 -17.67 14.50
N PHE A 152 8.40 -18.81 13.90
CA PHE A 152 8.68 -18.86 12.48
C PHE A 152 7.45 -18.45 11.64
N GLN A 153 6.24 -18.85 12.02
CA GLN A 153 5.00 -18.40 11.36
C GLN A 153 4.83 -16.88 11.45
N GLN A 154 5.12 -16.27 12.60
CA GLN A 154 5.12 -14.81 12.77
C GLN A 154 6.17 -14.11 11.89
N ALA A 155 7.31 -14.77 11.64
CA ALA A 155 8.35 -14.30 10.74
C ALA A 155 8.04 -14.57 9.24
N GLY A 156 6.84 -15.06 8.92
CA GLY A 156 6.37 -15.29 7.54
C GLY A 156 6.59 -16.71 7.00
N TYR A 157 6.98 -17.66 7.84
CA TYR A 157 7.23 -19.04 7.42
C TYR A 157 6.05 -19.95 7.79
N LEU A 158 5.15 -20.19 6.84
CA LEU A 158 3.83 -20.80 7.10
C LEU A 158 3.86 -22.34 7.27
N TRP A 159 4.69 -23.06 6.50
CA TRP A 159 4.76 -24.54 6.50
C TRP A 159 6.00 -25.07 7.20
N ILE A 160 6.01 -24.97 8.53
CA ILE A 160 7.12 -25.45 9.37
C ILE A 160 6.72 -26.61 10.25
N ASP A 161 7.59 -27.62 10.26
CA ASP A 161 7.65 -28.68 11.26
C ASP A 161 8.92 -28.49 12.10
N ALA A 162 8.79 -28.64 13.41
CA ALA A 162 9.90 -28.51 14.35
C ALA A 162 9.93 -29.77 15.21
N ARG A 163 11.06 -30.48 15.20
CA ARG A 163 11.24 -31.72 15.96
C ARG A 163 12.37 -31.55 16.96
N PRO A 164 12.14 -31.86 18.26
CA PRO A 164 13.22 -31.82 19.24
C PRO A 164 14.16 -33.02 19.03
N GLU A 165 15.47 -32.78 19.00
CA GLU A 165 16.50 -33.83 18.98
C GLU A 165 17.24 -33.96 20.32
N GLY A 166 17.20 -32.91 21.15
CA GLY A 166 17.84 -32.87 22.47
C GLY A 166 17.55 -31.56 23.21
N GLU A 167 18.20 -31.35 24.34
CA GLU A 167 18.01 -30.14 25.15
C GLU A 167 18.49 -28.89 24.37
N GLY A 168 17.54 -28.04 23.96
CA GLY A 168 17.82 -26.81 23.20
C GLY A 168 18.22 -27.03 21.73
N VAL A 169 18.09 -28.24 21.19
CA VAL A 169 18.41 -28.56 19.79
C VAL A 169 17.16 -29.03 19.05
N PHE A 170 16.86 -28.38 17.94
CA PHE A 170 15.66 -28.63 17.14
C PHE A 170 16.01 -28.83 15.67
N THR A 171 15.45 -29.86 15.06
CA THR A 171 15.47 -30.04 13.61
C THR A 171 14.23 -29.37 13.03
N ILE A 172 14.46 -28.35 12.21
CA ILE A 172 13.41 -27.56 11.56
C ILE A 172 13.32 -27.99 10.10
N ARG A 173 12.12 -28.37 9.68
CA ARG A 173 11.78 -28.58 8.27
C ARG A 173 10.86 -27.48 7.82
N TRP A 174 11.23 -26.83 6.73
CA TRP A 174 10.41 -25.81 6.11
C TRP A 174 10.21 -26.11 4.63
N THR A 175 8.96 -26.00 4.20
CA THR A 175 8.57 -26.08 2.80
C THR A 175 8.23 -24.67 2.32
N ALA A 176 9.00 -24.17 1.37
CA ALA A 176 8.67 -22.91 0.69
C ALA A 176 7.53 -23.16 -0.30
N PHE A 177 6.64 -22.17 -0.43
CA PHE A 177 5.56 -22.21 -1.41
C PHE A 177 6.00 -21.51 -2.68
N GLY A 178 5.74 -22.16 -3.81
CA GLY A 178 6.05 -21.64 -5.13
C GLY A 178 7.38 -22.12 -5.72
N PRO A 179 7.61 -21.84 -7.01
CA PRO A 179 8.75 -22.34 -7.77
C PRO A 179 10.07 -21.62 -7.45
N HIS A 180 10.05 -20.59 -6.61
CA HIS A 180 11.22 -19.78 -6.30
C HIS A 180 11.98 -20.36 -5.11
N LYS A 181 13.29 -20.61 -5.30
CA LYS A 181 14.20 -21.04 -4.24
C LYS A 181 14.12 -20.10 -3.04
N ALA A 182 14.25 -20.65 -1.85
CA ALA A 182 14.27 -19.86 -0.64
C ALA A 182 15.53 -19.01 -0.56
N VAL A 183 15.37 -17.75 -0.91
CA VAL A 183 16.43 -16.77 -0.86
C VAL A 183 15.94 -15.72 0.11
N GLY A 184 16.58 -15.59 1.28
CA GLY A 184 16.39 -14.39 2.08
C GLY A 184 17.00 -13.21 1.34
N TYR A 185 16.47 -12.02 1.53
CA TYR A 185 17.03 -10.83 0.89
C TYR A 185 17.53 -9.87 1.95
N LYS A 186 18.79 -9.46 1.82
CA LYS A 186 19.25 -8.22 2.44
C LYS A 186 18.88 -7.10 1.49
N PHE A 187 18.20 -6.10 2.00
CA PHE A 187 17.94 -4.88 1.27
C PHE A 187 18.70 -3.72 1.91
N GLY A 188 19.39 -2.94 1.09
CA GLY A 188 20.00 -1.69 1.51
C GLY A 188 19.14 -0.52 1.06
N VAL A 189 18.92 0.46 1.93
CA VAL A 189 18.28 1.74 1.61
C VAL A 189 19.35 2.83 1.61
N LEU A 190 19.21 3.85 0.74
CA LEU A 190 20.16 4.95 0.60
C LEU A 190 21.59 4.46 0.33
N PHE A 191 21.77 3.58 -0.67
CA PHE A 191 23.07 3.02 -1.06
C PHE A 191 23.75 2.22 0.06
N GLY A 192 22.98 1.54 0.91
CA GLY A 192 23.50 0.69 1.99
C GLY A 192 23.75 1.44 3.30
N LEU A 193 23.28 2.70 3.43
CA LEU A 193 23.33 3.42 4.72
C LEU A 193 22.51 2.69 5.80
N HIS A 194 21.42 2.04 5.40
CA HIS A 194 20.64 1.17 6.27
C HIS A 194 20.39 -0.16 5.59
N GLU A 195 20.73 -1.24 6.28
CA GLU A 195 20.44 -2.59 5.85
C GLU A 195 19.26 -3.14 6.63
N GLY A 196 18.34 -3.76 5.91
CA GLY A 196 17.24 -4.55 6.46
C GLY A 196 17.26 -5.95 5.89
N PHE A 197 16.49 -6.83 6.52
CA PHE A 197 16.34 -8.21 6.10
C PHE A 197 14.88 -8.51 5.80
N ILE A 198 14.65 -9.20 4.68
CA ILE A 198 13.37 -9.78 4.32
C ILE A 198 13.54 -11.31 4.39
N GLY A 199 12.70 -11.94 5.21
CA GLY A 199 12.68 -13.39 5.43
C GLY A 199 12.56 -14.18 4.12
N SER A 200 13.03 -15.42 4.14
CA SER A 200 13.14 -16.25 2.93
C SER A 200 11.82 -16.77 2.37
N GLY A 201 10.68 -16.39 2.96
CA GLY A 201 9.34 -16.79 2.50
C GLY A 201 8.77 -15.95 1.35
N ALA A 202 9.38 -14.81 0.99
CA ALA A 202 8.92 -13.96 -0.09
C ALA A 202 9.81 -14.10 -1.33
N SER A 203 9.23 -14.27 -2.53
CA SER A 203 10.00 -14.24 -3.78
C SER A 203 10.51 -12.83 -4.10
N VAL A 204 11.58 -12.69 -4.91
CA VAL A 204 12.06 -11.36 -5.39
C VAL A 204 10.90 -10.56 -5.96
N GLY A 205 10.07 -11.22 -6.79
CA GLY A 205 8.90 -10.62 -7.40
C GLY A 205 7.91 -10.12 -6.36
N ALA A 206 7.67 -10.87 -5.28
CA ALA A 206 6.72 -10.49 -4.25
C ALA A 206 7.18 -9.26 -3.48
N VAL A 207 8.48 -9.18 -3.18
CA VAL A 207 9.09 -8.00 -2.57
C VAL A 207 9.02 -6.80 -3.51
N ALA A 208 9.36 -6.99 -4.79
CA ALA A 208 9.30 -5.94 -5.80
C ALA A 208 7.87 -5.41 -5.99
N ALA A 209 6.88 -6.31 -6.06
CA ALA A 209 5.47 -5.97 -6.16
C ALA A 209 4.97 -5.25 -4.90
N GLY A 210 5.39 -5.68 -3.70
CA GLY A 210 5.06 -4.99 -2.45
C GLY A 210 5.60 -3.55 -2.42
N ILE A 211 6.83 -3.34 -2.89
CA ILE A 211 7.42 -2.00 -3.02
C ILE A 211 6.67 -1.17 -4.07
N GLN A 212 6.33 -1.76 -5.21
CA GLN A 212 5.53 -1.11 -6.26
C GLN A 212 4.15 -0.69 -5.72
N ILE A 213 3.46 -1.55 -4.98
CA ILE A 213 2.17 -1.26 -4.33
C ILE A 213 2.33 -0.09 -3.35
N LEU A 214 3.32 -0.17 -2.45
CA LEU A 214 3.59 0.90 -1.49
C LEU A 214 3.82 2.23 -2.21
N PHE A 215 4.60 2.23 -3.28
CA PHE A 215 4.89 3.43 -4.04
C PHE A 215 3.67 3.98 -4.79
N ALA A 216 2.90 3.13 -5.46
CA ALA A 216 1.72 3.56 -6.20
C ALA A 216 0.60 4.05 -5.28
N GLU A 217 0.32 3.37 -4.18
CA GLU A 217 -0.80 3.73 -3.29
C GLU A 217 -0.45 4.90 -2.36
N TRP A 218 0.71 4.86 -1.71
CA TRP A 218 1.07 5.86 -0.71
C TRP A 218 1.76 7.07 -1.33
N VAL A 219 2.88 6.84 -2.02
CA VAL A 219 3.72 7.92 -2.55
C VAL A 219 3.01 8.64 -3.69
N ALA A 220 2.58 7.90 -4.71
CA ALA A 220 1.94 8.51 -5.88
C ALA A 220 0.45 8.77 -5.66
N GLY A 221 -0.26 7.84 -4.99
CA GLY A 221 -1.67 7.97 -4.65
C GLY A 221 -1.89 9.07 -3.60
N VAL A 222 -1.67 8.79 -2.32
CA VAL A 222 -1.99 9.76 -1.25
C VAL A 222 -1.18 11.06 -1.39
N PHE A 223 0.15 10.98 -1.31
CA PHE A 223 0.99 12.18 -1.28
C PHE A 223 1.07 12.88 -2.64
N GLY A 224 1.22 12.11 -3.72
CA GLY A 224 1.30 12.61 -5.07
C GLY A 224 0.01 13.30 -5.53
N LEU A 225 -1.16 12.72 -5.26
CA LEU A 225 -2.44 13.38 -5.58
C LEU A 225 -2.67 14.63 -4.74
N LEU A 226 -2.35 14.62 -3.45
CA LEU A 226 -2.45 15.84 -2.61
C LEU A 226 -1.55 16.96 -3.14
N ALA A 227 -0.29 16.64 -3.44
CA ALA A 227 0.64 17.60 -4.00
C ALA A 227 0.11 18.13 -5.35
N ALA A 228 -0.29 17.24 -6.26
CA ALA A 228 -0.88 17.61 -7.54
C ALA A 228 -2.10 18.53 -7.38
N LEU A 229 -3.00 18.25 -6.43
CA LEU A 229 -4.16 19.09 -6.14
C LEU A 229 -3.76 20.48 -5.65
N ILE A 230 -2.79 20.57 -4.73
CA ILE A 230 -2.31 21.85 -4.18
C ILE A 230 -1.73 22.73 -5.31
N PHE A 231 -0.88 22.14 -6.15
CA PHE A 231 -0.22 22.88 -7.24
C PHE A 231 -1.16 23.23 -8.39
N THR A 232 -2.22 22.43 -8.62
CA THR A 232 -3.22 22.73 -9.67
C THR A 232 -4.35 23.63 -9.19
N ALA A 233 -4.54 23.80 -7.89
CA ALA A 233 -5.63 24.58 -7.32
C ALA A 233 -5.62 26.06 -7.68
N PHE A 234 -4.46 26.64 -8.00
CA PHE A 234 -4.36 28.05 -8.40
C PHE A 234 -4.75 28.29 -9.86
N ALA A 235 -4.73 27.24 -10.69
CA ALA A 235 -4.92 27.36 -12.14
C ALA A 235 -6.28 27.94 -12.54
N VAL A 236 -7.35 27.51 -11.85
CA VAL A 236 -8.72 27.97 -12.16
C VAL A 236 -9.07 29.27 -11.44
N PRO A 237 -8.85 29.44 -10.12
CA PRO A 237 -9.13 30.69 -9.43
C PRO A 237 -8.32 31.88 -9.95
N GLY A 238 -7.03 31.70 -10.25
CA GLY A 238 -6.17 32.79 -10.76
C GLY A 238 -6.61 33.34 -12.12
N MET A 239 -7.32 32.52 -12.90
CA MET A 239 -7.97 32.93 -14.14
C MET A 239 -9.25 33.74 -13.91
N LEU A 240 -9.91 33.54 -12.77
CA LEU A 240 -11.13 34.24 -12.36
C LEU A 240 -10.85 35.55 -11.61
N GLU A 241 -9.58 35.88 -11.37
CA GLU A 241 -9.16 37.14 -10.77
C GLU A 241 -9.44 38.33 -11.72
N LYS A 242 -9.80 39.47 -11.13
CA LYS A 242 -10.09 40.71 -11.88
C LYS A 242 -8.87 41.12 -12.70
N GLY A 243 -9.09 41.50 -13.96
CA GLY A 243 -8.04 41.83 -14.93
C GLY A 243 -7.61 40.66 -15.83
N ASN A 244 -7.34 39.47 -15.27
CA ASN A 244 -6.97 38.29 -16.08
C ASN A 244 -8.14 37.79 -16.93
N ILE A 245 -9.34 37.76 -16.34
CA ILE A 245 -10.54 37.30 -17.04
C ILE A 245 -10.90 38.19 -18.24
N GLU A 246 -10.72 39.50 -18.13
CA GLU A 246 -11.00 40.47 -19.20
C GLU A 246 -10.04 40.29 -20.38
N ILE A 247 -8.75 40.06 -20.09
CA ILE A 247 -7.73 39.76 -21.11
C ILE A 247 -8.06 38.44 -21.81
N LEU A 248 -8.47 37.41 -21.07
CA LEU A 248 -8.80 36.11 -21.64
C LEU A 248 -10.08 36.11 -22.47
N LEU A 249 -11.09 36.89 -22.06
CA LEU A 249 -12.34 37.05 -22.80
C LEU A 249 -12.21 37.95 -24.03
N SER A 250 -11.15 38.77 -24.12
CA SER A 250 -10.84 39.51 -25.36
C SER A 250 -10.43 38.59 -26.51
N LYS A 251 -9.97 37.36 -26.21
CA LYS A 251 -9.71 36.33 -27.21
C LYS A 251 -11.05 35.71 -27.66
N PRO A 252 -11.24 35.38 -28.96
CA PRO A 252 -12.48 34.80 -29.47
C PRO A 252 -12.62 33.32 -29.05
N ILE A 253 -12.74 33.06 -27.75
CA ILE A 253 -12.85 31.73 -27.14
C ILE A 253 -14.08 31.72 -26.23
N GLY A 254 -14.92 30.70 -26.36
CA GLY A 254 -16.09 30.52 -25.50
C GLY A 254 -15.70 30.26 -24.03
N ARG A 255 -16.45 30.86 -23.09
CA ARG A 255 -16.25 30.71 -21.63
C ARG A 255 -16.13 29.24 -21.20
N THR A 256 -17.06 28.39 -21.64
CA THR A 256 -17.07 26.96 -21.30
C THR A 256 -15.88 26.21 -21.89
N THR A 257 -15.53 26.50 -23.15
CA THR A 257 -14.37 25.91 -23.82
C THR A 257 -13.07 26.25 -23.07
N LEU A 258 -12.96 27.49 -22.61
CA LEU A 258 -11.80 27.95 -21.84
C LEU A 258 -11.64 27.17 -20.53
N LEU A 259 -12.74 26.95 -19.79
CA LEU A 259 -12.73 26.13 -18.57
C LEU A 259 -12.33 24.67 -18.84
N ILE A 260 -12.86 24.07 -19.91
CA ILE A 260 -12.53 22.69 -20.31
C ILE A 260 -11.03 22.57 -20.64
N TYR A 261 -10.46 23.55 -21.36
CA TYR A 261 -9.03 23.54 -21.66
C TYR A 261 -8.14 23.67 -20.42
N LYS A 262 -8.58 24.39 -19.38
CA LYS A 262 -7.87 24.44 -18.10
C LYS A 262 -7.96 23.14 -17.33
N TYR A 263 -9.12 22.50 -17.37
CA TYR A 263 -9.30 21.17 -16.80
C TYR A 263 -8.38 20.15 -17.48
N LEU A 264 -8.40 20.08 -18.81
CA LEU A 264 -7.53 19.20 -19.59
C LEU A 264 -6.04 19.53 -19.38
N GLY A 265 -5.69 20.81 -19.25
CA GLY A 265 -4.33 21.25 -18.96
C GLY A 265 -3.79 20.68 -17.65
N GLY A 266 -4.62 20.74 -16.59
CA GLY A 266 -4.30 20.11 -15.30
C GLY A 266 -4.17 18.59 -15.38
N LEU A 267 -5.03 17.92 -16.16
CA LEU A 267 -4.94 16.46 -16.37
C LEU A 267 -3.64 16.06 -17.04
N VAL A 268 -3.26 16.73 -18.13
CA VAL A 268 -2.01 16.44 -18.85
C VAL A 268 -0.80 16.72 -17.97
N TYR A 269 -0.85 17.78 -17.15
CA TYR A 269 0.21 18.08 -16.18
C TYR A 269 0.43 16.92 -15.21
N VAL A 270 -0.63 16.41 -14.58
CA VAL A 270 -0.52 15.29 -13.64
C VAL A 270 -0.15 13.99 -14.34
N PHE A 271 -0.66 13.75 -15.55
CA PHE A 271 -0.26 12.60 -16.36
C PHE A 271 1.25 12.58 -16.63
N LEU A 272 1.84 13.71 -17.02
CA LEU A 272 3.29 13.82 -17.25
C LEU A 272 4.10 13.57 -15.97
N LEU A 273 3.67 14.10 -14.83
CA LEU A 273 4.31 13.84 -13.54
C LEU A 273 4.19 12.37 -13.12
N ALA A 274 3.04 11.76 -13.34
CA ALA A 274 2.81 10.34 -13.07
C ALA A 274 3.70 9.45 -13.95
N VAL A 275 3.88 9.80 -15.23
CA VAL A 275 4.83 9.11 -16.13
C VAL A 275 6.25 9.18 -15.59
N VAL A 276 6.71 10.35 -15.12
CA VAL A 276 8.05 10.49 -14.53
C VAL A 276 8.16 9.68 -13.24
N LEU A 277 7.20 9.81 -12.33
CA LEU A 277 7.25 9.17 -11.02
C LEU A 277 7.12 7.63 -11.11
N ILE A 278 6.04 7.14 -11.72
CA ILE A 278 5.74 5.70 -11.84
C ILE A 278 6.61 5.04 -12.90
N GLY A 279 6.81 5.68 -14.05
CA GLY A 279 7.69 5.14 -15.09
C GLY A 279 9.15 5.13 -14.64
N GLY A 280 9.59 6.17 -13.93
CA GLY A 280 10.92 6.22 -13.33
C GLY A 280 11.13 5.18 -12.23
N SER A 281 10.17 5.03 -11.30
CA SER A 281 10.26 4.01 -10.25
C SER A 281 10.16 2.60 -10.81
N TRP A 282 9.36 2.38 -11.86
CA TRP A 282 9.30 1.12 -12.60
C TRP A 282 10.67 0.76 -13.15
N LEU A 283 11.32 1.65 -13.89
CA LEU A 283 12.65 1.43 -14.44
C LEU A 283 13.67 1.19 -13.32
N ALA A 284 13.64 1.99 -12.27
CA ALA A 284 14.56 1.83 -11.13
C ALA A 284 14.41 0.45 -10.47
N ILE A 285 13.18 0.05 -10.12
CA ILE A 285 12.92 -1.25 -9.48
C ILE A 285 13.24 -2.41 -10.42
N SER A 286 12.84 -2.31 -11.69
CA SER A 286 13.09 -3.37 -12.68
C SER A 286 14.58 -3.57 -12.95
N MET A 287 15.38 -2.51 -13.03
CA MET A 287 16.83 -2.62 -13.17
C MET A 287 17.51 -3.19 -11.93
N ARG A 288 17.04 -2.82 -10.72
CA ARG A 288 17.69 -3.21 -9.47
C ARG A 288 17.34 -4.63 -9.01
N MET A 289 16.11 -5.08 -9.27
CA MET A 289 15.63 -6.40 -8.83
C MET A 289 15.52 -7.41 -9.96
N ASN A 290 15.84 -7.02 -11.20
CA ASN A 290 15.65 -7.82 -12.41
C ASN A 290 14.21 -8.37 -12.55
N TYR A 291 13.23 -7.59 -12.10
CA TYR A 291 11.82 -7.94 -12.12
C TYR A 291 11.04 -6.94 -12.97
N TRP A 292 10.63 -7.37 -14.17
CA TRP A 292 9.95 -6.54 -15.16
C TRP A 292 8.44 -6.77 -15.11
N ASN A 293 7.74 -5.92 -14.36
CA ASN A 293 6.28 -5.99 -14.24
C ASN A 293 5.62 -4.81 -14.97
N ALA A 294 5.18 -5.04 -16.21
CA ALA A 294 4.51 -4.01 -17.01
C ALA A 294 3.14 -3.59 -16.43
N SER A 295 2.51 -4.41 -15.57
CA SER A 295 1.23 -4.07 -14.94
C SER A 295 1.33 -2.81 -14.08
N TYR A 296 2.50 -2.52 -13.54
CA TYR A 296 2.74 -1.30 -12.75
C TYR A 296 2.56 -0.01 -13.55
N LEU A 297 2.75 -0.03 -14.86
CA LEU A 297 2.54 1.15 -15.71
C LEU A 297 1.05 1.54 -15.81
N TRP A 298 0.12 0.61 -15.58
CA TRP A 298 -1.31 0.94 -15.51
C TRP A 298 -1.66 1.87 -14.36
N SER A 299 -0.84 1.92 -13.31
CA SER A 299 -1.00 2.88 -12.21
C SER A 299 -1.00 4.33 -12.72
N ILE A 300 -0.30 4.64 -13.82
CA ILE A 300 -0.28 5.99 -14.42
C ILE A 300 -1.71 6.41 -14.83
N GLY A 301 -2.42 5.52 -15.53
CA GLY A 301 -3.79 5.79 -15.98
C GLY A 301 -4.77 5.86 -14.82
N ILE A 302 -4.65 4.94 -13.86
CA ILE A 302 -5.50 4.88 -12.67
C ILE A 302 -5.35 6.16 -11.83
N LEU A 303 -4.11 6.59 -11.56
CA LEU A 303 -3.82 7.82 -10.80
C LEU A 303 -4.31 9.07 -11.52
N THR A 304 -4.11 9.14 -12.85
CA THR A 304 -4.60 10.27 -13.64
C THR A 304 -6.12 10.34 -13.62
N PHE A 305 -6.81 9.19 -13.68
CA PHE A 305 -8.27 9.12 -13.61
C PHE A 305 -8.79 9.50 -12.21
N GLN A 306 -8.13 9.06 -11.15
CA GLN A 306 -8.46 9.46 -9.78
C GLN A 306 -8.26 10.96 -9.58
N PHE A 307 -7.15 11.51 -10.08
CA PHE A 307 -6.93 12.96 -10.10
C PHE A 307 -8.05 13.67 -10.88
N ALA A 308 -8.49 13.14 -12.02
CA ALA A 308 -9.56 13.73 -12.81
C ALA A 308 -10.86 13.89 -12.03
N ILE A 309 -11.26 12.86 -11.29
CA ILE A 309 -12.45 12.89 -10.41
C ILE A 309 -12.30 13.99 -9.35
N LEU A 310 -11.18 14.02 -8.63
CA LEU A 310 -10.97 15.01 -7.57
C LEU A 310 -10.84 16.43 -8.13
N TYR A 311 -10.13 16.60 -9.24
CA TYR A 311 -9.93 17.87 -9.88
C TYR A 311 -11.24 18.45 -10.45
N SER A 312 -12.19 17.60 -10.88
CA SER A 312 -13.52 18.08 -11.29
C SER A 312 -14.26 18.82 -10.16
N ILE A 313 -14.12 18.36 -8.91
CA ILE A 313 -14.67 18.99 -7.71
C ILE A 313 -13.94 20.30 -7.43
N SER A 314 -12.60 20.26 -7.48
CA SER A 314 -11.75 21.43 -7.31
C SER A 314 -12.14 22.55 -8.28
N VAL A 315 -12.34 22.24 -9.56
CA VAL A 315 -12.76 23.19 -10.60
C VAL A 315 -14.14 23.78 -10.29
N LEU A 316 -15.11 22.96 -9.88
CA LEU A 316 -16.44 23.43 -9.50
C LEU A 316 -16.37 24.45 -8.35
N PHE A 317 -15.68 24.12 -7.26
CA PHE A 317 -15.54 25.02 -6.12
C PHE A 317 -14.68 26.25 -6.41
N ALA A 318 -13.68 26.13 -7.29
CA ALA A 318 -12.92 27.27 -7.79
C ALA A 318 -13.83 28.30 -8.50
N VAL A 319 -14.74 27.83 -9.36
CA VAL A 319 -15.72 28.67 -10.08
C VAL A 319 -16.76 29.29 -9.14
N LEU A 320 -17.16 28.56 -8.09
CA LEU A 320 -18.14 29.02 -7.10
C LEU A 320 -17.59 30.09 -6.16
N TRP A 321 -16.41 29.83 -5.58
CA TRP A 321 -15.87 30.61 -4.47
C TRP A 321 -14.75 31.58 -4.88
N ARG A 322 -14.19 31.47 -6.09
CA ARG A 322 -13.08 32.30 -6.57
C ARG A 322 -11.88 32.32 -5.61
N SER A 323 -11.67 31.22 -4.87
CA SER A 323 -10.57 31.08 -3.91
C SER A 323 -9.87 29.74 -4.11
N TRP A 324 -8.53 29.78 -4.18
CA TRP A 324 -7.69 28.59 -4.31
C TRP A 324 -7.76 27.72 -3.05
N LEU A 325 -7.76 28.35 -1.87
CA LEU A 325 -7.82 27.64 -0.59
C LEU A 325 -9.15 26.90 -0.42
N GLY A 326 -10.27 27.53 -0.77
CA GLY A 326 -11.59 26.91 -0.67
C GLY A 326 -11.74 25.71 -1.62
N SER A 327 -11.17 25.80 -2.82
CA SER A 327 -11.15 24.70 -3.78
C SER A 327 -10.38 23.48 -3.26
N ILE A 328 -9.18 23.68 -2.70
CA ILE A 328 -8.37 22.60 -2.13
C ILE A 328 -9.12 21.95 -0.97
N LEU A 329 -9.56 22.75 0.01
CA LEU A 329 -10.18 22.24 1.23
C LEU A 329 -11.42 21.39 0.93
N MET A 330 -12.30 21.84 0.04
CA MET A 330 -13.50 21.07 -0.32
C MET A 330 -13.17 19.79 -1.06
N THR A 331 -12.15 19.80 -1.91
CA THR A 331 -11.73 18.61 -2.63
C THR A 331 -11.15 17.57 -1.67
N THR A 332 -10.34 18.01 -0.71
CA THR A 332 -9.78 17.12 0.33
C THR A 332 -10.88 16.57 1.25
N ILE A 333 -11.83 17.40 1.69
CA ILE A 333 -12.98 16.95 2.49
C ILE A 333 -13.83 15.94 1.71
N ALA A 334 -14.12 16.22 0.44
CA ALA A 334 -14.86 15.30 -0.41
C ALA A 334 -14.12 13.97 -0.58
N TRP A 335 -12.79 14.00 -0.79
CA TRP A 335 -11.99 12.80 -0.92
C TRP A 335 -12.01 11.92 0.33
N ILE A 336 -11.79 12.52 1.52
CA ILE A 336 -11.89 11.81 2.81
C ILE A 336 -13.31 11.25 3.00
N GLY A 337 -14.34 12.03 2.64
CA GLY A 337 -15.73 11.61 2.68
C GLY A 337 -16.01 10.38 1.80
N PHE A 338 -15.54 10.38 0.55
CA PHE A 338 -15.69 9.24 -0.36
C PHE A 338 -14.99 8.00 0.21
N TRP A 339 -13.76 8.17 0.71
CA TRP A 339 -13.03 7.06 1.32
C TRP A 339 -13.76 6.49 2.54
N GLY A 340 -14.28 7.36 3.41
CA GLY A 340 -15.06 6.98 4.60
C GLY A 340 -16.35 6.25 4.26
N ILE A 341 -17.12 6.72 3.27
CA ILE A 341 -18.37 6.05 2.83
C ILE A 341 -18.06 4.67 2.26
N ASN A 342 -17.02 4.53 1.44
CA ASN A 342 -16.61 3.23 0.89
C ASN A 342 -16.12 2.27 1.99
N TYR A 343 -15.45 2.79 3.03
CA TYR A 343 -15.00 2.00 4.17
C TYR A 343 -16.19 1.51 5.01
N ILE A 344 -17.10 2.42 5.38
CA ILE A 344 -18.30 2.11 6.17
C ILE A 344 -19.20 1.12 5.42
N HIS A 345 -19.43 1.33 4.12
CA HIS A 345 -20.22 0.41 3.31
C HIS A 345 -19.63 -1.01 3.31
N ALA A 346 -18.30 -1.14 3.20
CA ALA A 346 -17.62 -2.43 3.27
C ALA A 346 -17.78 -3.12 4.63
N GLU A 347 -17.76 -2.34 5.72
CA GLU A 347 -17.88 -2.85 7.08
C GLU A 347 -19.31 -3.29 7.43
N ILE A 348 -20.32 -2.55 6.95
CA ILE A 348 -21.74 -2.86 7.18
C ILE A 348 -22.16 -4.14 6.46
N HIS A 349 -21.59 -4.39 5.28
CA HIS A 349 -21.88 -5.57 4.46
C HIS A 349 -20.94 -6.76 4.75
N ASP A 350 -20.12 -6.68 5.79
CA ASP A 350 -19.34 -7.83 6.25
C ASP A 350 -20.31 -8.89 6.83
N PRO A 351 -20.31 -10.14 6.32
CA PRO A 351 -21.18 -11.22 6.79
C PRO A 351 -21.13 -11.44 8.30
N SER A 352 -20.01 -11.12 8.94
CA SER A 352 -19.81 -11.26 10.39
C SER A 352 -20.47 -10.18 11.24
N LYS A 353 -20.93 -9.07 10.64
CA LYS A 353 -21.47 -7.89 11.33
C LYS A 353 -22.89 -7.49 10.91
N ILE A 354 -23.52 -8.28 10.04
CA ILE A 354 -24.90 -8.08 9.58
C ILE A 354 -25.85 -8.08 10.79
N GLY A 355 -26.64 -6.99 10.94
CA GLY A 355 -27.66 -6.85 11.99
C GLY A 355 -27.31 -5.92 13.16
N GLN A 356 -26.08 -5.38 13.23
CA GLN A 356 -25.67 -4.44 14.29
C GLN A 356 -26.06 -2.98 14.01
N VAL A 357 -26.48 -2.65 12.78
CA VAL A 357 -26.78 -1.29 12.32
C VAL A 357 -28.25 -1.19 11.89
N SER A 358 -28.91 -0.08 12.24
CA SER A 358 -30.31 0.17 11.87
C SER A 358 -30.50 0.21 10.34
N GLU A 359 -31.57 -0.41 9.85
CA GLU A 359 -31.91 -0.49 8.42
C GLU A 359 -31.92 0.88 7.73
N LYS A 360 -32.36 1.93 8.43
CA LYS A 360 -32.38 3.30 7.90
C LYS A 360 -30.99 3.80 7.55
N TRP A 361 -30.01 3.50 8.40
CA TRP A 361 -28.62 3.92 8.18
C TRP A 361 -27.97 3.14 7.04
N VAL A 362 -28.28 1.84 6.91
CA VAL A 362 -27.82 1.02 5.77
C VAL A 362 -28.30 1.64 4.46
N SER A 363 -29.61 1.91 4.33
CA SER A 363 -30.17 2.52 3.11
C SER A 363 -29.58 3.89 2.76
N VAL A 364 -29.28 4.73 3.77
CA VAL A 364 -28.62 6.03 3.54
C VAL A 364 -27.20 5.84 3.03
N ILE A 365 -26.42 4.92 3.64
CA ILE A 365 -25.05 4.64 3.19
C ILE A 365 -25.05 4.05 1.78
N ASP A 366 -25.99 3.17 1.45
CA ASP A 366 -26.13 2.60 0.10
C ASP A 366 -26.42 3.69 -0.94
N LEU A 367 -27.37 4.58 -0.66
CA LEU A 367 -27.67 5.71 -1.53
C LEU A 367 -26.43 6.57 -1.79
N LEU A 368 -25.70 6.93 -0.73
CA LEU A 368 -24.47 7.72 -0.84
C LEU A 368 -23.38 6.97 -1.62
N TYR A 369 -23.26 5.66 -1.38
CA TYR A 369 -22.29 4.79 -2.05
C TYR A 369 -22.52 4.68 -3.57
N TYR A 370 -23.78 4.67 -4.02
CA TYR A 370 -24.10 4.64 -5.45
C TYR A 370 -23.91 5.99 -6.14
N ILE A 371 -24.17 7.10 -5.43
CA ILE A 371 -24.01 8.46 -5.97
C ILE A 371 -22.54 8.86 -6.07
N PHE A 372 -21.73 8.52 -5.06
CA PHE A 372 -20.35 8.99 -4.99
C PHE A 372 -19.36 8.13 -5.78
N PRO A 373 -18.25 8.74 -6.25
CA PRO A 373 -17.23 8.01 -6.97
C PRO A 373 -16.51 7.01 -6.04
N LYS A 374 -16.24 5.83 -6.60
CA LYS A 374 -15.67 4.68 -5.89
C LYS A 374 -14.15 4.69 -5.94
N THR A 375 -13.52 5.76 -5.45
CA THR A 375 -12.05 5.96 -5.57
C THR A 375 -11.25 4.84 -4.91
N ARG A 376 -11.69 4.30 -3.77
CA ARG A 376 -11.04 3.18 -3.07
C ARG A 376 -10.97 1.89 -3.92
N TYR A 377 -11.92 1.69 -4.83
CA TYR A 377 -11.91 0.51 -5.70
C TYR A 377 -10.87 0.62 -6.82
N LEU A 378 -10.46 1.85 -7.18
CA LEU A 378 -9.36 2.08 -8.12
C LEU A 378 -8.01 1.70 -7.49
N ASP A 379 -7.80 2.02 -6.21
CA ASP A 379 -6.61 1.59 -5.46
C ASP A 379 -6.54 0.06 -5.38
N LYS A 380 -7.67 -0.59 -5.01
CA LYS A 380 -7.77 -2.05 -4.99
C LYS A 380 -7.51 -2.68 -6.36
N LEU A 381 -8.02 -2.07 -7.44
CA LEU A 381 -7.78 -2.54 -8.80
C LEU A 381 -6.28 -2.54 -9.13
N ASN A 382 -5.58 -1.46 -8.77
CA ASN A 382 -4.15 -1.33 -9.00
C ASN A 382 -3.36 -2.43 -8.27
N SER A 383 -3.66 -2.64 -6.97
CA SER A 383 -3.06 -3.71 -6.18
C SER A 383 -3.39 -5.10 -6.71
N GLN A 384 -4.62 -5.34 -7.14
CA GLN A 384 -5.02 -6.61 -7.76
C GLN A 384 -4.28 -6.87 -9.07
N MET A 385 -4.11 -5.86 -9.92
CA MET A 385 -3.36 -6.02 -11.18
C MET A 385 -1.88 -6.34 -10.94
N LEU A 386 -1.26 -5.72 -9.93
CA LEU A 386 0.11 -5.97 -9.53
C LEU A 386 0.31 -7.37 -8.93
N LEU A 387 -0.61 -7.79 -8.05
CA LEU A 387 -0.57 -9.13 -7.46
C LEU A 387 -0.92 -10.20 -8.48
N LYS A 388 -1.87 -9.97 -9.39
CA LYS A 388 -2.21 -10.93 -10.44
C LYS A 388 -1.04 -11.16 -11.39
N SER A 389 -0.24 -10.14 -11.72
CA SER A 389 0.96 -10.35 -12.55
C SER A 389 2.08 -11.05 -11.79
N LEU A 390 2.19 -10.84 -10.47
CA LEU A 390 3.10 -11.60 -9.62
C LEU A 390 2.74 -13.09 -9.58
N PHE A 391 1.48 -13.38 -9.35
CA PHE A 391 0.98 -14.74 -9.23
C PHE A 391 0.51 -15.32 -10.56
N ALA A 392 0.77 -14.70 -11.73
CA ALA A 392 0.18 -15.18 -13.00
C ALA A 392 0.60 -16.62 -13.33
N ASP A 393 1.84 -16.97 -13.04
CA ASP A 393 2.39 -18.32 -13.24
C ASP A 393 2.01 -19.27 -12.10
N GLU A 394 1.88 -18.75 -10.87
CA GLU A 394 1.41 -19.52 -9.70
C GLU A 394 -0.08 -19.84 -9.82
N LEU A 395 -0.95 -18.88 -10.17
CA LEU A 395 -2.38 -19.01 -10.44
C LEU A 395 -2.67 -20.04 -11.55
N LYS A 396 -1.83 -20.11 -12.59
CA LYS A 396 -1.96 -21.11 -13.66
C LYS A 396 -1.69 -22.53 -13.17
N LYS A 397 -0.73 -22.67 -12.26
CA LYS A 397 -0.37 -23.97 -11.66
C LYS A 397 -1.30 -24.35 -10.51
N ALA A 398 -1.90 -23.36 -9.86
CA ALA A 398 -2.44 -23.55 -8.53
C ALA A 398 -3.87 -24.06 -8.43
N GLY A 399 -4.67 -23.90 -9.48
CA GLY A 399 -6.11 -24.03 -9.36
C GLY A 399 -6.71 -22.98 -8.41
N GLU A 400 -8.00 -22.71 -8.56
CA GLU A 400 -8.67 -21.51 -8.01
C GLU A 400 -8.74 -21.42 -6.47
N GLY A 401 -8.16 -22.36 -5.71
CA GLY A 401 -8.36 -22.50 -4.25
C GLY A 401 -7.15 -22.32 -3.34
N ALA A 402 -5.92 -22.19 -3.87
CA ALA A 402 -4.70 -22.24 -3.03
C ALA A 402 -4.15 -20.86 -2.59
N ILE A 403 -4.74 -19.75 -3.05
CA ILE A 403 -4.28 -18.39 -2.73
C ILE A 403 -5.29 -17.77 -1.74
N PRO A 404 -4.83 -17.06 -0.68
CA PRO A 404 -5.74 -16.31 0.20
C PRO A 404 -6.67 -15.47 -0.67
N ALA A 405 -7.98 -15.70 -0.50
CA ALA A 405 -9.02 -15.18 -1.36
C ALA A 405 -8.73 -13.73 -1.75
N PHE A 406 -8.41 -13.52 -3.03
CA PHE A 406 -8.46 -12.17 -3.60
C PHE A 406 -9.82 -11.61 -3.19
N PRO A 407 -9.89 -10.40 -2.60
CA PRO A 407 -11.16 -9.86 -2.15
C PRO A 407 -12.16 -9.94 -3.32
N PRO A 408 -13.40 -10.39 -3.06
CA PRO A 408 -14.36 -10.75 -4.09
C PRO A 408 -14.45 -9.64 -5.14
N GLY A 409 -14.56 -10.09 -6.40
CA GLY A 409 -14.44 -9.30 -7.62
C GLY A 409 -14.87 -7.85 -7.44
N VAL A 410 -13.88 -6.97 -7.36
CA VAL A 410 -14.13 -5.53 -7.43
C VAL A 410 -14.79 -5.27 -8.77
N ASN A 411 -16.05 -4.80 -8.77
CA ASN A 411 -16.74 -4.36 -9.96
C ASN A 411 -16.11 -3.05 -10.48
N TRP A 412 -14.93 -3.19 -11.10
CA TRP A 412 -14.10 -2.08 -11.58
C TRP A 412 -14.82 -1.27 -12.67
N GLU A 413 -15.67 -1.90 -13.47
CA GLU A 413 -16.54 -1.24 -14.45
C GLU A 413 -17.42 -0.19 -13.77
N VAL A 414 -18.05 -0.55 -12.66
CA VAL A 414 -18.90 0.36 -11.88
C VAL A 414 -18.08 1.52 -11.35
N ALA A 415 -16.85 1.28 -10.88
CA ALA A 415 -15.98 2.34 -10.37
C ALA A 415 -15.54 3.33 -11.45
N ILE A 416 -15.18 2.82 -12.64
CA ILE A 416 -14.79 3.66 -13.78
C ILE A 416 -16.00 4.45 -14.30
N ILE A 417 -17.14 3.79 -14.52
CA ILE A 417 -18.35 4.43 -15.05
C ILE A 417 -18.89 5.46 -14.06
N SER A 418 -19.03 5.10 -12.78
CA SER A 418 -19.55 6.04 -11.78
C SER A 418 -18.60 7.21 -11.56
N GLY A 419 -17.28 6.96 -11.57
CA GLY A 419 -16.27 8.02 -11.50
C GLY A 419 -16.31 8.97 -12.69
N ALA A 420 -16.41 8.44 -13.91
CA ALA A 420 -16.46 9.22 -15.14
C ALA A 420 -17.75 10.06 -15.23
N LEU A 421 -18.90 9.46 -14.92
CA LEU A 421 -20.19 10.16 -14.87
C LEU A 421 -20.19 11.27 -13.81
N PHE A 422 -19.65 11.00 -12.63
CA PHE A 422 -19.52 11.99 -11.57
C PHE A 422 -18.63 13.16 -12.01
N ALA A 423 -17.45 12.88 -12.57
CA ALA A 423 -16.54 13.92 -13.05
C ALA A 423 -17.18 14.76 -14.17
N ALA A 424 -17.86 14.11 -15.12
CA ALA A 424 -18.58 14.79 -16.20
C ALA A 424 -19.70 15.68 -15.67
N ALA A 425 -20.48 15.21 -14.68
CA ALA A 425 -21.52 16.00 -14.04
C ALA A 425 -20.95 17.23 -13.31
N MET A 426 -19.86 17.08 -12.56
CA MET A 426 -19.21 18.19 -11.86
C MET A 426 -18.66 19.24 -12.83
N ILE A 427 -18.01 18.81 -13.92
CA ILE A 427 -17.52 19.72 -14.96
C ILE A 427 -18.67 20.41 -15.69
N ALA A 428 -19.76 19.70 -15.99
CA ALA A 428 -20.95 20.27 -16.62
C ALA A 428 -21.59 21.35 -15.73
N LEU A 429 -21.70 21.09 -14.42
CA LEU A 429 -22.17 22.08 -13.44
C LEU A 429 -21.24 23.29 -13.36
N ALA A 430 -19.92 23.07 -13.36
CA ALA A 430 -18.94 24.15 -13.37
C ALA A 430 -19.04 25.01 -14.63
N CYS A 431 -19.15 24.38 -15.81
CA CYS A 431 -19.34 25.05 -17.09
C CYS A 431 -20.64 25.85 -17.14
N TRP A 432 -21.75 25.26 -16.69
CA TRP A 432 -23.04 25.94 -16.60
C TRP A 432 -22.99 27.16 -15.70
N ARG A 433 -22.36 27.02 -14.51
CA ARG A 433 -22.20 28.12 -13.57
C ARG A 433 -21.32 29.23 -14.14
N PHE A 434 -20.22 28.86 -14.80
CA PHE A 434 -19.29 29.80 -15.43
C PHE A 434 -19.93 30.56 -16.60
N ALA A 435 -20.80 29.91 -17.37
CA ALA A 435 -21.52 30.54 -18.47
C ALA A 435 -22.54 31.58 -17.99
N LYS A 436 -23.25 31.31 -16.89
CA LYS A 436 -24.35 32.17 -16.40
C LYS A 436 -23.92 33.33 -15.50
N ARG A 437 -22.72 33.27 -14.91
CA ARG A 437 -22.26 34.32 -14.00
C ARG A 437 -21.40 35.31 -14.78
N ASP A 438 -21.68 36.59 -14.59
CA ASP A 438 -20.75 37.63 -15.04
C ASP A 438 -19.62 37.75 -14.01
N TYR A 439 -18.38 37.72 -14.52
CA TYR A 439 -17.18 37.62 -13.71
C TYR A 439 -16.47 38.94 -13.55
#